data_AF-A0A2H5W7V6-F1
#
_entry.id   AF-A0A2H5W7V6-F1
#
_cell.length_a   1.000
_cell.length_b   1.000
_cell.length_c   1.000
_cell.angle_alpha   90.00
_cell.angle_beta   90.00
_cell.angle_gamma   90.00
#
_symmetry.space_group_name_H-M   'P 1'
#
loop_
_entity.id
_entity.type
_entity.pdbx_description
1 polymer ?
#
loop_
_entity_poly.entity_id
_entity_poly.type
_entity_poly.pdbx_seq_one_letter_code
_entity_poly.pdbx_strand_id
1 'polypeptide(L)'
;MKVLRIVGFLTALALAGALPAAGQSLAEAARKEKERQQAAQKQGKTVKTYTSEDLAKKKAEAGTTAGTASTTAPAPTTTSTAATAPASPTDKGPSAGETPEQVEKKWVEKYKAIKMEIRQKQERIQALRNELNQLTTGLMGAWSPDQSQAIRNTIAARQEEIKKLEAEIRAKEAELDKVVRDARREGVPPGAFRKADRELEAAGAPQKP
;
A
#
# COMPACT_ATOMS: atom_id res chain seq x y z
N MET A 1 -7.09 22.46 60.87
CA MET A 1 -8.18 22.42 59.87
C MET A 1 -7.78 22.96 58.48
N LYS A 2 -6.54 22.76 58.01
CA LYS A 2 -6.10 23.19 56.66
C LYS A 2 -5.89 22.03 55.68
N VAL A 3 -5.61 20.83 56.20
CA VAL A 3 -5.39 19.62 55.38
C VAL A 3 -6.72 19.04 54.85
N LEU A 4 -7.83 19.24 55.57
CA LEU A 4 -9.16 18.75 55.17
C LEU A 4 -9.78 19.52 53.98
N ARG A 5 -9.25 20.71 53.63
CA ARG A 5 -9.74 21.51 52.49
C ARG A 5 -9.05 21.15 51.17
N ILE A 6 -7.87 20.54 51.23
CA ILE A 6 -7.09 20.17 50.04
C ILE A 6 -7.58 18.83 49.47
N VAL A 7 -7.98 17.89 50.33
CA VAL A 7 -8.55 16.61 49.89
C VAL A 7 -9.89 16.81 49.19
N GLY A 8 -10.75 17.72 49.67
CA GLY A 8 -12.04 17.99 49.02
C GLY A 8 -11.93 18.60 47.61
N PHE A 9 -10.88 19.38 47.35
CA PHE A 9 -10.67 19.99 46.03
C PHE A 9 -10.09 19.00 45.01
N LEU A 10 -9.30 18.02 45.46
CA LEU A 10 -8.73 16.97 44.60
C LEU A 10 -9.76 15.91 44.20
N THR A 11 -10.73 15.59 45.07
CA THR A 11 -11.81 14.65 44.72
C THR A 11 -12.88 15.28 43.81
N ALA A 12 -13.07 16.59 43.87
CA ALA A 12 -14.01 17.30 42.98
C ALA A 12 -13.48 17.44 41.54
N LEU A 13 -12.16 17.46 41.33
CA LEU A 13 -11.56 17.57 39.99
C LEU A 13 -11.50 16.22 39.24
N ALA A 14 -11.60 15.09 39.96
CA ALA A 14 -11.57 13.76 39.35
C ALA A 14 -12.93 13.34 38.72
N LEU A 15 -14.03 14.04 39.02
CA LEU A 15 -15.37 13.70 38.53
C LEU A 15 -15.83 14.54 37.31
N ALA A 16 -15.03 15.52 36.87
CA ALA A 16 -15.36 16.39 35.73
C ALA A 16 -14.73 15.94 34.39
N GLY A 17 -14.01 14.80 34.37
CA GLY A 17 -13.20 14.36 33.22
C GLY A 17 -13.89 13.47 32.18
N ALA A 18 -15.17 13.12 32.36
CA ALA A 18 -15.90 12.30 31.39
C ALA A 18 -16.62 13.19 30.36
N LEU A 19 -15.86 13.94 29.55
CA LEU A 19 -16.41 14.40 28.28
C LEU A 19 -16.46 13.19 27.34
N PRO A 20 -17.63 12.83 26.76
CA PRO A 20 -17.63 11.90 25.65
C PRO A 20 -16.80 12.55 24.54
N ALA A 21 -15.67 11.95 24.21
CA ALA A 21 -15.02 12.16 22.92
C ALA A 21 -15.99 11.62 21.86
N ALA A 22 -17.00 12.43 21.53
CA ALA A 22 -17.90 12.20 20.42
C ALA A 22 -16.99 12.05 19.20
N GLY A 23 -16.87 10.82 18.72
CA GLY A 23 -16.09 10.49 17.54
C GLY A 23 -16.48 11.46 16.45
N GLN A 24 -15.54 12.31 16.03
CA GLN A 24 -15.71 13.18 14.87
C GLN A 24 -16.07 12.26 13.72
N SER A 25 -17.35 12.30 13.35
CA SER A 25 -17.93 11.47 12.32
C SER A 25 -17.08 11.60 11.06
N LEU A 26 -16.72 10.47 10.43
CA LEU A 26 -16.06 10.43 9.12
C LEU A 26 -16.81 11.27 8.07
N ALA A 27 -18.11 11.53 8.29
CA ALA A 27 -18.90 12.40 7.44
C ALA A 27 -18.47 13.88 7.51
N GLU A 28 -17.99 14.37 8.67
CA GLU A 28 -17.50 15.75 8.80
C GLU A 28 -16.12 15.94 8.16
N ALA A 29 -15.24 14.94 8.26
CA ALA A 29 -13.96 14.95 7.55
C ALA A 29 -14.15 14.94 6.03
N ALA A 30 -15.11 14.15 5.52
CA ALA A 30 -15.45 14.12 4.10
C ALA A 30 -16.06 15.45 3.60
N ARG A 31 -16.83 16.16 4.43
CA ARG A 31 -17.37 17.49 4.09
C ARG A 31 -16.26 18.54 4.03
N LYS A 32 -15.35 18.57 5.01
CA LYS A 32 -14.21 19.50 5.01
C LYS A 32 -13.27 19.29 3.82
N GLU A 33 -13.04 18.06 3.38
CA GLU A 33 -12.20 17.81 2.20
C GLU A 33 -12.89 18.24 0.90
N LYS A 34 -14.21 18.04 0.77
CA LYS A 34 -14.99 18.58 -0.37
C LYS A 34 -14.99 20.11 -0.38
N GLU A 35 -15.12 20.75 0.77
CA GLU A 35 -15.04 22.22 0.89
C GLU A 35 -13.64 22.74 0.55
N ARG A 36 -12.57 22.05 0.96
CA ARG A 36 -11.19 22.41 0.59
C ARG A 36 -10.97 22.30 -0.93
N GLN A 37 -11.50 21.26 -1.56
CA GLN A 37 -11.40 21.08 -3.01
C GLN A 37 -12.19 22.16 -3.78
N GLN A 38 -13.38 22.52 -3.29
CA GLN A 38 -14.18 23.59 -3.88
C GLN A 38 -13.56 24.98 -3.66
N ALA A 39 -12.95 25.22 -2.50
CA ALA A 39 -12.22 26.46 -2.23
C ALA A 39 -10.96 26.59 -3.11
N ALA A 40 -10.25 25.48 -3.36
CA ALA A 40 -9.11 25.45 -4.28
C ALA A 40 -9.52 25.71 -5.74
N GLN A 41 -10.70 25.22 -6.17
CA GLN A 41 -11.24 25.50 -7.51
C GLN A 41 -11.76 26.95 -7.65
N LYS A 42 -12.37 27.52 -6.60
CA LYS A 42 -12.87 28.92 -6.59
C LYS A 42 -11.76 29.98 -6.56
N GLN A 43 -10.54 29.61 -6.16
CA GLN A 43 -9.40 30.54 -6.10
C GLN A 43 -8.68 30.78 -7.44
N GLY A 44 -9.16 30.20 -8.56
CA GLY A 44 -8.67 30.57 -9.91
C GLY A 44 -7.16 30.39 -10.13
N LYS A 45 -6.47 29.65 -9.26
CA LYS A 45 -5.05 29.33 -9.44
C LYS A 45 -4.96 28.21 -10.45
N THR A 46 -4.82 28.60 -11.71
CA THR A 46 -4.29 27.76 -12.77
C THR A 46 -3.00 27.13 -12.23
N VAL A 47 -3.07 25.85 -11.87
CA VAL A 47 -1.89 25.05 -11.56
C VAL A 47 -1.08 25.05 -12.85
N LYS A 48 0.05 25.77 -12.89
CA LYS A 48 0.97 25.72 -14.02
C LYS A 48 1.51 24.29 -14.10
N THR A 49 0.96 23.52 -15.03
CA THR A 49 1.45 22.21 -15.39
C THR A 49 2.70 22.41 -16.23
N TYR A 50 3.87 22.25 -15.63
CA TYR A 50 5.11 22.15 -16.39
C TYR A 50 5.12 20.77 -17.05
N THR A 51 4.93 20.72 -18.36
CA THR A 51 5.09 19.49 -19.12
C THR A 51 6.59 19.26 -19.40
N SER A 52 6.96 18.04 -19.75
CA SER A 52 8.34 17.65 -20.07
C SER A 52 8.97 18.52 -21.16
N GLU A 53 8.16 19.17 -21.99
CA GLU A 53 8.56 20.08 -23.06
C GLU A 53 9.02 21.45 -22.52
N ASP A 54 8.44 21.94 -21.42
CA ASP A 54 8.82 23.21 -20.79
C ASP A 54 10.20 23.13 -20.11
N LEU A 55 10.59 21.94 -19.64
CA LEU A 55 11.92 21.69 -19.08
C LEU A 55 13.01 21.66 -20.16
N ALA A 56 12.68 21.22 -21.37
CA ALA A 56 13.62 21.19 -22.50
C ALA A 56 13.97 22.60 -23.00
N LYS A 57 12.98 23.51 -23.07
CA LYS A 57 13.20 24.91 -23.48
C LYS A 57 14.08 25.69 -22.50
N LYS A 58 13.91 25.48 -21.19
CA LYS A 58 14.76 26.14 -20.18
C LYS A 58 16.22 25.68 -20.20
N LYS A 59 16.48 24.46 -20.68
CA LYS A 59 17.85 23.93 -20.85
C LYS A 59 18.54 24.51 -22.09
N ALA A 60 17.79 24.98 -23.09
CA ALA A 60 18.32 25.63 -24.28
C ALA A 60 18.70 27.11 -24.03
N GLU A 61 18.00 27.81 -23.13
CA GLU A 61 18.29 29.22 -22.82
C GLU A 61 19.50 29.43 -21.88
N ALA A 62 19.93 28.39 -21.15
CA ALA A 62 21.13 28.44 -20.32
C ALA A 62 22.45 28.25 -21.11
N GLY A 63 22.38 28.09 -22.43
CA GLY A 63 23.52 27.76 -23.30
C GLY A 63 24.10 28.92 -24.13
N THR A 64 23.59 30.15 -24.00
CA THR A 64 24.02 31.25 -24.87
C THR A 64 24.59 32.41 -24.06
N THR A 65 25.85 32.27 -23.60
CA THR A 65 26.74 33.42 -23.42
C THR A 65 28.19 33.04 -23.70
N ALA A 66 28.83 33.83 -24.59
CA ALA A 66 30.25 33.95 -24.89
C ALA A 66 30.97 32.74 -25.53
N GLY A 67 31.69 32.84 -26.64
CA GLY A 67 32.15 34.00 -27.40
C GLY A 67 32.90 33.56 -28.66
N THR A 68 32.87 34.44 -29.66
CA THR A 68 33.54 34.36 -30.97
C THR A 68 35.07 34.32 -30.87
N ALA A 69 35.72 33.38 -31.57
CA ALA A 69 36.99 33.59 -32.27
C ALA A 69 37.29 32.43 -33.25
N SER A 70 37.51 32.78 -34.52
CA SER A 70 38.04 31.92 -35.59
C SER A 70 39.47 31.46 -35.31
N THR A 71 39.87 30.26 -35.79
CA THR A 71 41.04 29.99 -36.66
C THR A 71 41.17 28.48 -36.95
N THR A 72 41.63 28.18 -38.17
CA THR A 72 41.70 26.92 -38.93
C THR A 72 42.84 25.96 -38.54
N ALA A 73 42.52 24.66 -38.41
CA ALA A 73 43.28 23.39 -38.68
C ALA A 73 44.62 23.06 -37.95
N PRO A 74 45.11 21.79 -37.96
CA PRO A 74 44.48 20.47 -38.20
C PRO A 74 44.64 19.45 -37.02
N ALA A 75 44.02 18.28 -37.17
CA ALA A 75 43.99 17.15 -36.22
C ALA A 75 45.37 16.54 -35.88
N PRO A 76 45.47 15.84 -34.72
CA PRO A 76 45.55 14.38 -34.81
C PRO A 76 44.69 13.62 -33.78
N THR A 77 44.57 12.33 -34.09
CA THR A 77 43.78 11.21 -33.57
C THR A 77 43.93 10.83 -32.08
N THR A 78 42.86 10.19 -31.58
CA THR A 78 42.73 9.27 -30.40
C THR A 78 42.94 9.90 -29.02
N THR A 79 41.98 9.90 -28.08
CA THR A 79 41.26 8.75 -27.53
C THR A 79 39.98 9.24 -26.86
N SER A 80 38.82 8.66 -27.23
CA SER A 80 37.52 8.95 -26.63
C SER A 80 37.43 8.27 -25.25
N THR A 81 37.64 9.04 -24.19
CA THR A 81 37.20 8.64 -22.84
C THR A 81 35.71 8.88 -22.77
N ALA A 82 34.94 7.83 -23.09
CA ALA A 82 33.50 7.81 -22.93
C ALA A 82 33.14 8.04 -21.45
N ALA A 83 32.55 9.19 -21.18
CA ALA A 83 31.84 9.46 -19.93
C ALA A 83 30.75 8.39 -19.76
N THR A 84 30.83 7.63 -18.67
CA THR A 84 29.79 6.69 -18.27
C THR A 84 28.51 7.46 -17.95
N ALA A 85 27.61 7.53 -18.92
CA ALA A 85 26.22 7.89 -18.67
C ALA A 85 25.59 6.81 -17.78
N PRO A 86 24.78 7.16 -16.76
CA PRO A 86 24.08 6.17 -15.96
C PRO A 86 23.14 5.36 -16.86
N ALA A 87 23.22 4.04 -16.76
CA ALA A 87 22.37 3.11 -17.51
C ALA A 87 20.90 3.45 -17.26
N SER A 88 20.21 3.86 -18.33
CA SER A 88 18.75 3.90 -18.37
C SER A 88 18.21 2.50 -18.03
N PRO A 89 17.12 2.35 -17.27
CA PRO A 89 16.56 1.04 -17.00
C PRO A 89 16.20 0.39 -18.34
N THR A 90 16.80 -0.75 -18.62
CA THR A 90 16.45 -1.56 -19.79
C THR A 90 14.98 -1.95 -19.67
N ASP A 91 14.11 -1.32 -20.45
CA ASP A 91 12.79 -1.85 -20.76
C ASP A 91 13.01 -3.22 -21.40
N LYS A 92 12.80 -4.27 -20.62
CA LYS A 92 12.69 -5.62 -21.16
C LYS A 92 11.35 -5.67 -21.86
N GLY A 93 11.34 -5.35 -23.15
CA GLY A 93 10.22 -5.69 -24.02
C GLY A 93 9.85 -7.17 -23.89
N PRO A 94 8.66 -7.56 -24.38
CA PRO A 94 8.17 -8.94 -24.29
C PRO A 94 9.24 -9.93 -24.73
N SER A 95 9.38 -11.02 -23.97
CA SER A 95 10.36 -12.07 -24.26
C SER A 95 10.23 -12.52 -25.72
N ALA A 96 11.35 -12.65 -26.42
CA ALA A 96 11.37 -12.93 -27.86
C ALA A 96 10.47 -14.13 -28.20
N GLY A 97 9.33 -13.87 -28.86
CA GLY A 97 8.36 -14.87 -29.30
C GLY A 97 6.99 -14.87 -28.60
N GLU A 98 6.81 -14.17 -27.47
CA GLU A 98 5.48 -14.04 -26.83
C GLU A 98 4.69 -12.84 -27.40
N THR A 99 3.40 -13.03 -27.70
CA THR A 99 2.53 -11.90 -28.06
C THR A 99 2.21 -11.05 -26.83
N PRO A 100 1.90 -9.75 -26.98
CA PRO A 100 1.50 -8.90 -25.85
C PRO A 100 0.36 -9.48 -25.01
N GLU A 101 -0.60 -10.14 -25.65
CA GLU A 101 -1.72 -10.81 -24.98
C GLU A 101 -1.27 -12.02 -24.14
N GLN A 102 -0.31 -12.80 -24.64
CA GLN A 102 0.24 -13.94 -23.89
C GLN A 102 1.01 -13.47 -22.65
N VAL A 103 1.79 -12.39 -22.78
CA VAL A 103 2.50 -11.76 -21.67
C VAL A 103 1.49 -11.25 -20.64
N GLU A 104 0.47 -10.50 -21.06
CA GLU A 104 -0.59 -10.02 -20.16
C GLU A 104 -1.26 -11.18 -19.42
N LYS A 105 -1.69 -12.23 -20.14
CA LYS A 105 -2.37 -13.38 -19.55
C LYS A 105 -1.51 -14.07 -18.49
N LYS A 106 -0.24 -14.33 -18.79
CA LYS A 106 0.72 -14.95 -17.86
C LYS A 106 0.87 -14.16 -16.57
N TRP A 107 0.97 -12.83 -16.66
CA TRP A 107 1.08 -11.96 -15.49
C TRP A 107 -0.23 -11.87 -14.70
N VAL A 108 -1.36 -11.79 -15.39
CA VAL A 108 -2.69 -11.81 -14.78
C VAL A 108 -2.95 -13.12 -14.03
N GLU A 109 -2.57 -14.27 -14.60
CA GLU A 109 -2.72 -15.57 -13.95
C GLU A 109 -1.89 -15.67 -12.66
N LYS A 110 -0.61 -15.25 -12.70
CA LYS A 110 0.24 -15.17 -11.50
C LYS A 110 -0.35 -14.25 -10.43
N TYR A 111 -0.83 -13.08 -10.84
CA TYR A 111 -1.48 -12.12 -9.95
C TYR A 111 -2.71 -12.75 -9.27
N LYS A 112 -3.57 -13.42 -10.05
CA LYS A 112 -4.76 -14.11 -9.53
C LYS A 112 -4.40 -15.21 -8.54
N ALA A 113 -3.39 -16.03 -8.86
CA ALA A 113 -2.95 -17.11 -7.98
C ALA A 113 -2.53 -16.58 -6.60
N ILE A 114 -1.69 -15.55 -6.56
CA ILE A 114 -1.24 -14.94 -5.30
C ILE A 114 -2.43 -14.34 -4.52
N LYS A 115 -3.34 -13.64 -5.20
CA LYS A 115 -4.56 -13.09 -4.58
C LYS A 115 -5.45 -14.17 -3.97
N MET A 116 -5.61 -15.30 -4.65
CA MET A 116 -6.38 -16.44 -4.12
C MET A 116 -5.72 -17.03 -2.88
N GLU A 117 -4.39 -17.19 -2.89
CA GLU A 117 -3.66 -17.66 -1.71
C GLU A 117 -3.80 -16.69 -0.51
N ILE A 118 -3.75 -15.38 -0.75
CA ILE A 118 -4.00 -14.37 0.28
C ILE A 118 -5.42 -14.53 0.83
N ARG A 119 -6.42 -14.64 -0.04
CA ARG A 119 -7.82 -14.80 0.36
C ARG A 119 -8.01 -16.06 1.23
N GLN A 120 -7.49 -17.21 0.81
CA GLN A 120 -7.56 -18.46 1.56
C GLN A 120 -6.94 -18.33 2.96
N LYS A 121 -5.80 -17.65 3.07
CA LYS A 121 -5.15 -17.42 4.37
C LYS A 121 -5.97 -16.48 5.26
N GLN A 122 -6.58 -15.44 4.68
CA GLN A 122 -7.49 -14.55 5.40
C GLN A 122 -8.72 -15.30 5.92
N GLU A 123 -9.33 -16.17 5.10
CA GLU A 123 -10.44 -17.03 5.50
C GLU A 123 -10.04 -17.97 6.64
N ARG A 124 -8.84 -18.57 6.56
CA ARG A 124 -8.30 -19.41 7.65
C ARG A 124 -8.11 -18.62 8.93
N ILE A 125 -7.59 -17.40 8.87
CA ILE A 125 -7.47 -16.51 10.04
C ILE A 125 -8.85 -16.23 10.65
N GLN A 126 -9.87 -15.95 9.84
CA GLN A 126 -11.23 -15.71 10.35
C GLN A 126 -11.79 -16.95 11.05
N ALA A 127 -11.59 -18.15 10.48
CA ALA A 127 -11.98 -19.40 11.12
C ALA A 127 -11.26 -19.59 12.48
N LEU A 128 -9.95 -19.34 12.55
CA LEU A 128 -9.17 -19.43 13.79
C LEU A 128 -9.63 -18.41 14.84
N ARG A 129 -10.03 -17.21 14.43
CA ARG A 129 -10.60 -16.20 15.34
C ARG A 129 -11.95 -16.64 15.91
N ASN A 130 -12.79 -17.28 15.11
CA ASN A 130 -14.04 -17.87 15.59
C ASN A 130 -13.79 -19.01 16.58
N GLU A 131 -12.81 -19.88 16.30
CA GLU A 131 -12.39 -20.94 17.22
C GLU A 131 -11.85 -20.36 18.54
N LEU A 132 -11.04 -19.30 18.48
CA LEU A 132 -10.57 -18.59 19.67
C LEU A 132 -11.71 -18.04 20.53
N ASN A 133 -12.76 -17.48 19.92
CA ASN A 133 -13.94 -17.01 20.64
C ASN A 133 -14.65 -18.18 21.35
N GLN A 134 -14.77 -19.35 20.70
CA GLN A 134 -15.35 -20.55 21.30
C GLN A 134 -14.50 -21.08 22.47
N LEU A 135 -13.17 -21.15 22.30
CA LEU A 135 -12.24 -21.58 23.35
C LEU A 135 -12.26 -20.64 24.56
N THR A 136 -12.37 -19.33 24.31
CA THR A 136 -12.45 -18.32 25.37
C THR A 136 -13.74 -18.48 26.19
N THR A 137 -14.87 -18.73 25.53
CA THR A 137 -16.12 -19.07 26.23
C THR A 137 -16.00 -20.39 26.99
N GLY A 138 -15.34 -21.40 26.40
CA GLY A 138 -15.08 -22.69 27.05
C GLY A 138 -14.23 -22.57 28.32
N LEU A 139 -13.29 -21.61 28.36
CA LEU A 139 -12.48 -21.35 29.55
C LEU A 139 -13.32 -20.88 30.74
N MET A 140 -14.42 -20.15 30.52
CA MET A 140 -15.33 -19.74 31.59
C MET A 140 -16.12 -20.91 32.18
N GLY A 141 -16.33 -21.98 31.39
CA GLY A 141 -17.02 -23.20 31.82
C GLY A 141 -16.09 -24.32 32.31
N ALA A 142 -14.78 -24.07 32.41
CA ALA A 142 -13.82 -25.09 32.83
C ALA A 142 -13.87 -25.30 34.35
N TRP A 143 -14.19 -26.53 34.78
CA TRP A 143 -14.38 -26.86 36.20
C TRP A 143 -13.10 -27.30 36.91
N SER A 144 -12.03 -27.63 36.16
CA SER A 144 -10.76 -28.07 36.73
C SER A 144 -9.56 -27.23 36.23
N PRO A 145 -8.47 -27.15 37.02
CA PRO A 145 -7.24 -26.49 36.61
C PRO A 145 -6.62 -27.09 35.34
N ASP A 146 -6.62 -28.41 35.21
CA ASP A 146 -6.04 -29.10 34.06
C ASP A 146 -6.78 -28.80 32.76
N GLN A 147 -8.13 -28.77 32.80
CA GLN A 147 -8.95 -28.39 31.65
C GLN A 147 -8.68 -26.94 31.24
N SER A 148 -8.61 -26.04 32.22
CA SER A 148 -8.28 -24.62 31.99
C SER A 148 -6.90 -24.47 31.35
N GLN A 149 -5.91 -25.23 31.80
CA GLN A 149 -4.56 -25.19 31.26
C GLN A 149 -4.50 -25.73 29.83
N ALA A 150 -5.21 -26.84 29.54
CA ALA A 150 -5.32 -27.38 28.20
C ALA A 150 -5.94 -26.36 27.22
N ILE A 151 -7.03 -25.69 27.62
CA ILE A 151 -7.66 -24.65 26.81
C ILE A 151 -6.71 -23.47 26.56
N ARG A 152 -5.99 -23.00 27.60
CA ARG A 152 -5.00 -21.92 27.46
C ARG A 152 -3.87 -22.29 26.48
N ASN A 153 -3.38 -23.52 26.54
CA ASN A 153 -2.35 -24.00 25.61
C ASN A 153 -2.87 -23.99 24.16
N THR A 154 -4.12 -24.44 23.94
CA THR A 154 -4.75 -24.39 22.61
C THR A 154 -4.95 -22.95 22.13
N ILE A 155 -5.40 -22.03 22.99
CA ILE A 155 -5.51 -20.60 22.67
C ILE A 155 -4.16 -20.05 22.20
N ALA A 156 -3.08 -20.30 22.96
CA ALA A 156 -1.74 -19.84 22.61
C ALA A 156 -1.28 -20.41 21.25
N ALA A 157 -1.50 -21.71 20.99
CA ALA A 157 -1.15 -22.33 19.72
C ALA A 157 -1.91 -21.70 18.53
N ARG A 158 -3.21 -21.41 18.69
CA ARG A 158 -4.03 -20.76 17.66
C ARG A 158 -3.60 -19.32 17.40
N GLN A 159 -3.18 -18.59 18.44
CA GLN A 159 -2.62 -17.25 18.29
C GLN A 159 -1.31 -17.26 17.48
N GLU A 160 -0.42 -18.23 17.73
CA GLU A 160 0.80 -18.38 16.94
C GLU A 160 0.50 -18.76 15.47
N GLU A 161 -0.49 -19.62 15.23
CA GLU A 161 -0.95 -19.96 13.87
C GLU A 161 -1.44 -18.71 13.12
N ILE A 162 -2.24 -17.86 13.78
CA ILE A 162 -2.68 -16.57 13.20
C ILE A 162 -1.48 -15.68 12.87
N LYS A 163 -0.55 -15.48 13.80
CA LYS A 163 0.65 -14.64 13.58
C LYS A 163 1.46 -15.14 12.38
N LYS A 164 1.63 -16.46 12.26
CA LYS A 164 2.32 -17.09 11.13
C LYS A 164 1.60 -16.79 9.82
N LEU A 165 0.28 -16.99 9.75
CA LEU A 165 -0.52 -16.71 8.55
C LEU A 165 -0.48 -15.22 8.18
N GLU A 166 -0.51 -14.32 9.16
CA GLU A 166 -0.36 -12.87 8.93
C GLU A 166 1.02 -12.53 8.34
N ALA A 167 2.09 -13.18 8.81
CA ALA A 167 3.42 -13.01 8.23
C ALA A 167 3.50 -13.55 6.79
N GLU A 168 2.89 -14.70 6.51
CA GLU A 168 2.79 -15.25 5.16
C GLU A 168 1.99 -14.36 4.21
N ILE A 169 0.88 -13.77 4.68
CA ILE A 169 0.10 -12.78 3.89
C ILE A 169 0.99 -11.59 3.53
N ARG A 170 1.72 -11.00 4.49
CA ARG A 170 2.63 -9.88 4.20
C ARG A 170 3.72 -10.25 3.18
N ALA A 171 4.26 -11.47 3.27
CA ALA A 171 5.23 -11.97 2.30
C ALA A 171 4.60 -12.09 0.90
N LYS A 172 3.36 -12.57 0.81
CA LYS A 172 2.60 -12.69 -0.45
C LYS A 172 2.18 -11.34 -1.03
N GLU A 173 1.87 -10.36 -0.20
CA GLU A 173 1.62 -8.98 -0.63
C GLU A 173 2.88 -8.36 -1.24
N ALA A 174 4.04 -8.56 -0.62
CA ALA A 174 5.31 -8.13 -1.19
C ALA A 174 5.65 -8.86 -2.51
N GLU A 175 5.33 -10.16 -2.60
CA GLU A 175 5.43 -10.94 -3.84
C GLU A 175 4.51 -10.37 -4.93
N LEU A 176 3.27 -10.03 -4.59
CA LEU A 176 2.30 -9.41 -5.50
C LEU A 176 2.83 -8.07 -6.06
N ASP A 177 3.39 -7.22 -5.20
CA ASP A 177 3.99 -5.95 -5.63
C ASP A 177 5.20 -6.15 -6.56
N LYS A 178 5.99 -7.20 -6.33
CA LYS A 178 7.07 -7.57 -7.24
C LYS A 178 6.53 -8.02 -8.59
N VAL A 179 5.51 -8.89 -8.59
CA VAL A 179 4.84 -9.37 -9.82
C VAL A 179 4.28 -8.20 -10.63
N VAL A 180 3.61 -7.24 -9.98
CA VAL A 180 3.06 -6.06 -10.67
C VAL A 180 4.17 -5.17 -11.24
N ARG A 181 5.28 -4.97 -10.52
CA ARG A 181 6.43 -4.20 -11.02
C ARG A 181 7.10 -4.88 -12.20
N ASP A 182 7.33 -6.19 -12.13
CA ASP A 182 7.96 -6.95 -13.20
C ASP A 182 7.05 -7.02 -14.44
N ALA A 183 5.74 -7.18 -14.27
CA ALA A 183 4.78 -7.10 -15.37
C ALA A 183 4.78 -5.74 -16.07
N ARG A 184 4.90 -4.64 -15.31
CA ARG A 184 5.01 -3.29 -15.90
C ARG A 184 6.29 -3.11 -16.72
N ARG A 185 7.40 -3.70 -16.26
CA ARG A 185 8.67 -3.69 -17.03
C ARG A 185 8.54 -4.46 -18.35
N GLU A 186 7.66 -5.46 -18.39
CA GLU A 186 7.33 -6.23 -19.60
C GLU A 186 6.19 -5.63 -20.44
N GLY A 187 5.76 -4.41 -20.12
CA GLY A 187 4.77 -3.66 -20.91
C GLY A 187 3.30 -4.01 -20.63
N VAL A 188 3.00 -4.75 -19.55
CA VAL A 188 1.61 -5.05 -19.18
C VAL A 188 0.88 -3.78 -18.74
N PRO A 189 -0.29 -3.44 -19.32
CA PRO A 189 -1.02 -2.23 -18.98
C PRO A 189 -1.58 -2.28 -17.55
N PRO A 190 -1.61 -1.15 -16.81
CA PRO A 190 -2.15 -1.10 -15.44
C PRO A 190 -3.62 -1.56 -15.31
N GLY A 191 -4.38 -1.50 -16.40
CA GLY A 191 -5.78 -1.93 -16.44
C GLY A 191 -5.98 -3.44 -16.37
N ALA A 192 -4.98 -4.25 -16.72
CA ALA A 192 -5.07 -5.71 -16.74
C ALA A 192 -5.39 -6.27 -15.34
N PHE A 193 -4.68 -5.80 -14.32
CA PHE A 193 -4.88 -6.23 -12.93
C PHE A 193 -6.23 -5.80 -12.35
N ARG A 194 -6.76 -4.62 -12.74
CA ARG A 194 -8.10 -4.17 -12.30
C ARG A 194 -9.23 -5.04 -12.86
N LYS A 195 -9.05 -5.59 -14.06
CA LYS A 195 -9.99 -6.58 -14.63
C LYS A 195 -9.91 -7.88 -13.82
N ALA A 196 -8.69 -8.33 -13.54
CA ALA A 196 -8.45 -9.52 -12.73
C ALA A 196 -9.06 -9.41 -11.31
N ASP A 197 -8.94 -8.27 -10.65
CA ASP A 197 -9.57 -8.02 -9.34
C ASP A 197 -11.10 -8.14 -9.42
N ARG A 198 -11.72 -7.48 -10.41
CA ARG A 198 -13.18 -7.56 -10.62
C ARG A 198 -13.65 -8.98 -10.90
N GLU A 199 -12.89 -9.76 -11.65
CA GLU A 199 -13.21 -11.17 -11.91
C GLU A 199 -13.12 -12.02 -10.63
N LEU A 200 -12.10 -11.79 -9.79
CA LEU A 200 -11.96 -12.47 -8.51
C LEU A 200 -13.05 -12.07 -7.49
N GLU A 201 -13.51 -10.83 -7.54
CA GLU A 201 -14.64 -10.34 -6.74
C GLU A 201 -15.96 -10.96 -7.22
N ALA A 202 -16.20 -10.97 -8.54
CA ALA A 202 -17.38 -11.59 -9.13
C ALA A 202 -17.45 -13.10 -8.85
N ALA A 203 -16.30 -13.80 -8.90
CA ALA A 203 -16.23 -15.23 -8.56
C ALA A 203 -16.45 -15.53 -7.07
N GLY A 204 -16.18 -14.56 -6.19
CA GLY A 204 -16.37 -14.68 -4.75
C GLY A 204 -17.73 -14.18 -4.24
N ALA A 205 -18.56 -13.58 -5.10
CA ALA A 205 -19.87 -13.12 -4.71
C ALA A 205 -20.78 -14.32 -4.38
N PRO A 206 -21.52 -14.30 -3.26
CA PRO A 206 -22.49 -15.35 -2.97
C PRO A 206 -23.51 -15.37 -4.11
N GLN A 207 -23.61 -16.50 -4.82
CA GLN A 207 -24.66 -16.68 -5.82
C GLN A 207 -25.99 -16.53 -5.09
N LYS A 208 -26.77 -15.53 -5.50
CA LYS A 208 -28.11 -15.31 -4.97
C LYS A 208 -28.94 -16.56 -5.33
N PRO A 209 -29.58 -17.23 -4.35
CA PRO A 209 -30.37 -18.43 -4.60
C PRO A 209 -31.57 -18.14 -5.50
#